data_AF-A0A9Q3ZC43-F1
#
_entry.id   AF-A0A9Q3ZC43-F1
#
_cell.length_a   1.000
_cell.length_b   1.000
_cell.length_c   1.000
_cell.angle_alpha   90.00
_cell.angle_beta   90.00
_cell.angle_gamma   90.00
#
_symmetry.space_group_name_H-M   'P 1'
#
loop_
_entity.id
_entity.type
_entity.pdbx_description
1 polymer ?
#
loop_
_entity_poly.entity_id
_entity_poly.type
_entity_poly.pdbx_seq_one_letter_code
_entity_poly.pdbx_strand_id
1 'polypeptide(L)'
;MRIRRATSQDNPAILALLENTPQPGAMSLTFERRPDYFRGAAITCEEPEVWVAETDGPSPELGAVYNVGRRRVWVNGDCVPIRYAHDLRIAPRHQGSRLLFRLFRTLKTTLHEAEWMQTVILRDNGVSRNTVASGRAGLPVYYPFGTIETSVIHTRPGRFRAPAGLTVRAMTGADRGALLALLEREGPRKQFFPRLDLSELYSSPYFHGLSLGDWVGVWQGTTLKGVLGSWNQSDIKQTRVNGYRGALEWLRPLLNATRPLHGGLRLPAPGECLSFVTLHTLVTENNDPQWLVPLLEHAVHAHHRDHGAVVCGFFTQDPLRDAVRGFRRRTLFSDHYLVSYGEDPRPRLQPDRIPYVEVARL
;
A
#
# COMPACT_ATOMS: atom_id res chain seq x y z
N MET A 1 -2.76 -31.27 -4.01
CA MET A 1 -3.07 -29.84 -4.11
C MET A 1 -2.94 -29.39 -5.54
N ARG A 2 -4.00 -28.81 -6.07
CA ARG A 2 -4.09 -28.20 -7.40
C ARG A 2 -3.83 -26.69 -7.27
N ILE A 3 -3.07 -26.12 -8.19
CA ILE A 3 -2.83 -24.67 -8.28
C ILE A 3 -3.47 -24.17 -9.56
N ARG A 4 -4.32 -23.14 -9.47
CA ARG A 4 -5.07 -22.59 -10.61
C ARG A 4 -5.33 -21.10 -10.42
N ARG A 5 -5.72 -20.42 -11.51
CA ARG A 5 -6.27 -19.07 -11.43
C ARG A 5 -7.55 -19.08 -10.61
N ALA A 6 -7.69 -18.06 -9.78
CA ALA A 6 -8.89 -17.84 -9.00
C ALA A 6 -9.99 -17.24 -9.89
N THR A 7 -11.23 -17.49 -9.51
CA THR A 7 -12.44 -16.95 -10.12
C THR A 7 -13.27 -16.24 -9.06
N SER A 8 -14.28 -15.48 -9.45
CA SER A 8 -15.17 -14.80 -8.49
C SER A 8 -15.84 -15.77 -7.49
N GLN A 9 -16.03 -17.04 -7.88
CA GLN A 9 -16.57 -18.08 -7.00
C GLN A 9 -15.64 -18.43 -5.83
N ASP A 10 -14.34 -18.16 -5.95
CA ASP A 10 -13.37 -18.40 -4.89
C ASP A 10 -13.38 -17.31 -3.81
N ASN A 11 -14.09 -16.19 -4.02
CA ASN A 11 -14.07 -15.04 -3.10
C ASN A 11 -14.38 -15.42 -1.63
N PRO A 12 -15.47 -16.16 -1.31
CA PRO A 12 -15.77 -16.53 0.08
C PRO A 12 -14.63 -17.32 0.74
N ALA A 13 -14.02 -18.25 0.01
CA ALA A 13 -12.94 -19.07 0.51
C ALA A 13 -11.64 -18.28 0.69
N ILE A 14 -11.35 -17.32 -0.21
CA ILE A 14 -10.20 -16.41 -0.09
C ILE A 14 -10.36 -15.51 1.14
N LEU A 15 -11.55 -14.95 1.36
CA LEU A 15 -11.84 -14.13 2.54
C LEU A 15 -11.67 -14.93 3.83
N ALA A 16 -12.22 -16.15 3.88
CA ALA A 16 -12.05 -17.05 5.03
C ALA A 16 -10.56 -17.40 5.28
N LEU A 17 -9.77 -17.62 4.24
CA LEU A 17 -8.33 -17.86 4.37
C LEU A 17 -7.61 -16.64 4.96
N LEU A 18 -7.92 -15.44 4.47
CA LEU A 18 -7.33 -14.18 4.96
C LEU A 18 -7.67 -13.95 6.44
N GLU A 19 -8.93 -14.15 6.82
CA GLU A 19 -9.42 -14.00 8.20
C GLU A 19 -8.68 -14.91 9.19
N ASN A 20 -8.34 -16.12 8.75
CA ASN A 20 -7.66 -17.14 9.55
C ASN A 20 -6.12 -17.09 9.50
N THR A 21 -5.54 -15.98 9.03
CA THR A 21 -4.06 -15.79 8.98
C THR A 21 -3.61 -14.54 9.75
N PRO A 22 -3.84 -14.49 11.09
CA PRO A 22 -3.41 -13.35 11.89
C PRO A 22 -1.90 -13.19 11.90
N GLN A 23 -1.43 -11.95 11.85
CA GLN A 23 -0.02 -11.62 12.00
C GLN A 23 0.30 -11.35 13.48
N PRO A 24 1.31 -12.05 14.05
CA PRO A 24 1.70 -11.84 15.44
C PRO A 24 2.44 -10.51 15.61
N GLY A 25 2.26 -9.89 16.78
CA GLY A 25 2.91 -8.64 17.15
C GLY A 25 2.50 -8.18 18.55
N ALA A 26 2.85 -6.94 18.92
CA ALA A 26 2.34 -6.30 20.15
C ALA A 26 0.80 -6.18 20.13
N MET A 27 0.23 -6.07 18.92
CA MET A 27 -1.17 -6.29 18.61
C MET A 27 -1.23 -7.46 17.62
N SER A 28 -2.11 -8.42 17.86
CA SER A 28 -2.42 -9.44 16.86
C SER A 28 -3.37 -8.83 15.83
N LEU A 29 -2.96 -8.78 14.56
CA LEU A 29 -3.71 -8.10 13.50
C LEU A 29 -4.09 -9.07 12.38
N THR A 30 -5.34 -9.01 11.93
CA THR A 30 -5.78 -9.68 10.70
C THR A 30 -6.01 -8.62 9.62
N PHE A 31 -5.43 -8.86 8.44
CA PHE A 31 -5.61 -8.00 7.26
C PHE A 31 -6.70 -8.58 6.38
N GLU A 32 -7.91 -8.04 6.51
CA GLU A 32 -9.09 -8.52 5.81
C GLU A 32 -9.29 -7.80 4.47
N ARG A 33 -10.12 -8.38 3.62
CA ARG A 33 -10.46 -7.86 2.29
C ARG A 33 -11.96 -7.86 2.03
N ARG A 34 -12.77 -7.68 3.08
CA ARG A 34 -14.23 -7.72 2.94
C ARG A 34 -14.74 -6.52 2.12
N PRO A 35 -15.89 -6.65 1.43
CA PRO A 35 -16.65 -7.88 1.19
C PRO A 35 -16.14 -8.70 -0.01
N ASP A 36 -15.15 -8.18 -0.73
CA ASP A 36 -14.69 -8.73 -2.01
C ASP A 36 -13.18 -8.55 -2.18
N TYR A 37 -12.46 -9.67 -2.21
CA TYR A 37 -11.03 -9.71 -2.44
C TYR A 37 -10.64 -9.13 -3.82
N PHE A 38 -11.43 -9.44 -4.85
CA PHE A 38 -11.11 -9.06 -6.23
C PHE A 38 -11.21 -7.55 -6.45
N ARG A 39 -12.04 -6.86 -5.67
CA ARG A 39 -12.09 -5.39 -5.65
C ARG A 39 -10.76 -4.77 -5.20
N GLY A 40 -10.19 -5.29 -4.11
CA GLY A 40 -8.87 -4.84 -3.62
C GLY A 40 -7.73 -5.21 -4.58
N ALA A 41 -7.84 -6.37 -5.21
CA ALA A 41 -6.91 -6.81 -6.24
C ALA A 41 -6.90 -5.85 -7.45
N ALA A 42 -8.07 -5.41 -7.90
CA ALA A 42 -8.24 -4.48 -9.03
C ALA A 42 -7.81 -3.04 -8.72
N ILE A 43 -7.80 -2.64 -7.45
CA ILE A 43 -7.19 -1.38 -7.01
C ILE A 43 -5.66 -1.49 -6.99
N THR A 44 -5.12 -2.64 -6.64
CA THR A 44 -3.67 -2.80 -6.51
C THR A 44 -2.99 -2.96 -7.87
N CYS A 45 -3.66 -3.66 -8.80
CA CYS A 45 -3.21 -3.92 -10.16
C CYS A 45 -4.34 -3.63 -11.16
N GLU A 46 -4.02 -2.97 -12.27
CA GLU A 46 -4.97 -2.74 -13.38
C GLU A 46 -5.42 -4.07 -14.00
N GLU A 47 -4.51 -5.04 -14.06
CA GLU A 47 -4.77 -6.41 -14.49
C GLU A 47 -4.41 -7.38 -13.36
N PRO A 48 -5.33 -7.68 -12.42
CA PRO A 48 -5.08 -8.62 -11.36
C PRO A 48 -4.82 -10.03 -11.88
N GLU A 49 -3.87 -10.74 -11.29
CA GLU A 49 -3.61 -12.15 -11.60
C GLU A 49 -3.57 -12.96 -10.31
N VAL A 50 -4.75 -13.38 -9.88
CA VAL A 50 -4.97 -14.09 -8.61
C VAL A 50 -4.89 -15.59 -8.82
N TRP A 51 -4.11 -16.25 -7.98
CA TRP A 51 -3.92 -17.69 -7.98
C TRP A 51 -4.26 -18.28 -6.62
N VAL A 52 -4.88 -19.45 -6.63
CA VAL A 52 -5.21 -20.22 -5.45
C VAL A 52 -4.60 -21.61 -5.51
N ALA A 53 -4.28 -22.16 -4.35
CA ALA A 53 -3.95 -23.55 -4.19
C ALA A 53 -4.99 -24.23 -3.31
N GLU A 54 -5.59 -25.30 -3.81
CA GLU A 54 -6.65 -26.03 -3.13
C GLU A 54 -6.26 -27.50 -2.90
N THR A 55 -6.78 -28.12 -1.84
CA THR A 55 -6.62 -29.56 -1.59
C THR A 55 -7.31 -30.37 -2.70
N ASP A 56 -6.81 -31.59 -2.93
CA ASP A 56 -7.47 -32.50 -3.85
C ASP A 56 -8.60 -33.22 -3.08
N GLY A 57 -9.76 -33.41 -3.70
CA GLY A 57 -10.88 -34.12 -3.08
C GLY A 57 -12.26 -33.55 -3.43
N PRO A 58 -13.34 -34.15 -2.91
CA PRO A 58 -14.72 -33.76 -3.21
C PRO A 58 -15.13 -32.43 -2.58
N SER A 59 -14.43 -31.98 -1.53
CA SER A 59 -14.61 -30.66 -0.90
C SER A 59 -13.25 -29.97 -0.83
N PRO A 60 -12.82 -29.29 -1.91
CA PRO A 60 -11.51 -28.65 -1.98
C PRO A 60 -11.45 -27.46 -1.02
N GLU A 61 -10.39 -27.40 -0.23
CA GLU A 61 -10.15 -26.33 0.73
C GLU A 61 -8.95 -25.50 0.29
N LEU A 62 -9.07 -24.17 0.35
CA LEU A 62 -7.96 -23.29 0.01
C LEU A 62 -6.83 -23.39 1.02
N GLY A 63 -5.66 -23.78 0.51
CA GLY A 63 -4.41 -23.81 1.25
C GLY A 63 -3.53 -22.58 1.04
N ALA A 64 -3.70 -21.85 -0.07
CA ALA A 64 -3.01 -20.59 -0.31
C ALA A 64 -3.73 -19.69 -1.33
N VAL A 65 -3.43 -18.40 -1.27
CA VAL A 65 -3.74 -17.40 -2.30
C VAL A 65 -2.52 -16.51 -2.53
N TYR A 66 -2.29 -16.05 -3.75
CA TYR A 66 -1.34 -15.00 -4.08
C TYR A 66 -1.77 -14.22 -5.32
N ASN A 67 -1.33 -12.98 -5.45
CA ASN A 67 -1.60 -12.14 -6.60
C ASN A 67 -0.30 -11.63 -7.22
N VAL A 68 -0.22 -11.68 -8.54
CA VAL A 68 0.92 -11.30 -9.37
C VAL A 68 0.44 -10.55 -10.62
N GLY A 69 -0.48 -9.61 -10.39
CA GLY A 69 -1.06 -8.77 -11.44
C GLY A 69 -0.08 -7.76 -12.03
N ARG A 70 -0.57 -7.00 -13.01
CA ARG A 70 0.17 -5.93 -13.70
C ARG A 70 -0.41 -4.56 -13.40
N ARG A 71 0.47 -3.58 -13.38
CA ARG A 71 0.14 -2.16 -13.30
C ARG A 71 1.12 -1.34 -14.11
N ARG A 72 0.63 -0.28 -14.76
CA ARG A 72 1.45 0.71 -15.45
C ARG A 72 2.12 1.63 -14.44
N VAL A 73 3.43 1.76 -14.55
CA VAL A 73 4.23 2.68 -13.75
C VAL A 73 5.27 3.36 -14.63
N TRP A 74 5.85 4.44 -14.14
CA TRP A 74 7.03 5.06 -14.77
C TRP A 74 8.30 4.28 -14.42
N VAL A 75 9.07 3.89 -15.42
CA VAL A 75 10.40 3.29 -15.28
C VAL A 75 11.35 4.04 -16.21
N ASN A 76 12.41 4.64 -15.67
CA ASN A 76 13.35 5.46 -16.43
C ASN A 76 12.73 6.62 -17.23
N GLY A 77 11.52 7.06 -16.85
CA GLY A 77 10.76 8.08 -17.57
C GLY A 77 9.77 7.54 -18.59
N ASP A 78 9.73 6.23 -18.83
CA ASP A 78 8.77 5.58 -19.73
C ASP A 78 7.64 4.90 -18.95
N CYS A 79 6.42 4.97 -19.47
CA CYS A 79 5.29 4.28 -18.87
C CYS A 79 5.26 2.82 -19.35
N VAL A 80 5.55 1.87 -18.44
CA VAL A 80 5.61 0.44 -18.75
C VAL A 80 4.74 -0.38 -17.80
N PRO A 81 4.09 -1.45 -18.29
CA PRO A 81 3.43 -2.40 -17.41
C PRO A 81 4.47 -3.25 -16.70
N ILE A 82 4.37 -3.35 -15.37
CA ILE A 82 5.21 -4.23 -14.56
C ILE A 82 4.35 -5.13 -13.68
N ARG A 83 4.89 -6.28 -13.29
CA ARG A 83 4.22 -7.16 -12.34
C ARG A 83 4.41 -6.69 -10.89
N TYR A 84 3.39 -6.90 -10.06
CA TYR A 84 3.45 -6.64 -8.62
C TYR A 84 2.93 -7.85 -7.83
N ALA A 85 3.85 -8.55 -7.16
CA ALA A 85 3.56 -9.70 -6.33
C ALA A 85 3.18 -9.27 -4.91
N HIS A 86 1.95 -9.58 -4.50
CA HIS A 86 1.36 -9.17 -3.22
C HIS A 86 0.32 -10.18 -2.72
N ASP A 87 -0.19 -9.94 -1.50
CA ASP A 87 -1.24 -10.73 -0.84
C ASP A 87 -0.99 -12.26 -0.80
N LEU A 88 0.28 -12.69 -0.77
CA LEU A 88 0.63 -14.10 -0.52
C LEU A 88 0.21 -14.50 0.89
N ARG A 89 -0.68 -15.50 0.97
CA ARG A 89 -1.14 -16.11 2.20
C ARG A 89 -1.16 -17.62 2.05
N ILE A 90 -0.68 -18.30 3.09
CA ILE A 90 -0.67 -19.75 3.20
C ILE A 90 -1.36 -20.13 4.50
N ALA A 91 -2.35 -21.01 4.41
CA ALA A 91 -3.11 -21.49 5.57
C ALA A 91 -2.15 -22.11 6.61
N PRO A 92 -2.37 -21.90 7.92
CA PRO A 92 -1.44 -22.34 8.97
C PRO A 92 -1.00 -23.81 8.84
N ARG A 93 -1.93 -24.73 8.56
CA ARG A 93 -1.64 -26.17 8.38
C ARG A 93 -0.75 -26.51 7.18
N HIS A 94 -0.54 -25.58 6.25
CA HIS A 94 0.32 -25.75 5.08
C HIS A 94 1.59 -24.91 5.13
N GLN A 95 1.80 -24.13 6.20
CA GLN A 95 3.05 -23.41 6.42
C GLN A 95 4.20 -24.40 6.70
N GLY A 96 5.41 -24.06 6.25
CA GLY A 96 6.57 -24.96 6.33
C GLY A 96 6.52 -26.17 5.40
N SER A 97 5.45 -26.35 4.61
CA SER A 97 5.33 -27.43 3.63
C SER A 97 6.00 -27.08 2.29
N ARG A 98 6.02 -28.05 1.36
CA ARG A 98 6.46 -27.83 -0.03
C ARG A 98 5.52 -26.94 -0.85
N LEU A 99 4.38 -26.51 -0.31
CA LEU A 99 3.39 -25.71 -1.03
C LEU A 99 4.00 -24.43 -1.61
N LEU A 100 4.75 -23.67 -0.82
CA LEU A 100 5.37 -22.43 -1.26
C LEU A 100 6.27 -22.63 -2.49
N PHE A 101 7.08 -23.69 -2.49
CA PHE A 101 7.91 -24.06 -3.64
C PHE A 101 7.08 -24.39 -4.88
N ARG A 102 5.93 -25.06 -4.70
CA ARG A 102 5.02 -25.36 -5.81
C ARG A 102 4.38 -24.08 -6.38
N LEU A 103 4.01 -23.11 -5.53
CA LEU A 103 3.49 -21.81 -5.98
C LEU A 103 4.53 -21.08 -6.83
N PHE A 104 5.78 -21.00 -6.37
CA PHE A 104 6.85 -20.38 -7.15
C PHE A 104 7.15 -21.11 -8.45
N ARG A 105 7.16 -22.45 -8.45
CA ARG A 105 7.31 -23.21 -9.70
C ARG A 105 6.19 -22.93 -10.69
N THR A 106 4.94 -22.86 -10.24
CA THR A 106 3.81 -22.46 -11.10
C THR A 106 3.99 -21.03 -11.61
N LEU A 107 4.36 -20.10 -10.74
CA LEU A 107 4.65 -18.72 -11.12
C LEU A 107 5.76 -18.64 -12.20
N LYS A 108 6.84 -19.42 -12.07
CA LYS A 108 7.89 -19.47 -13.08
C LYS A 108 7.36 -19.82 -14.47
N THR A 109 6.34 -20.69 -14.56
CA THR A 109 5.76 -21.09 -15.85
C THR A 109 4.83 -20.03 -16.47
N THR A 110 4.44 -19.00 -15.71
CA THR A 110 3.55 -17.94 -16.19
C THR A 110 4.28 -16.62 -16.50
N LEU A 111 5.57 -16.55 -16.18
CA LEU A 111 6.43 -15.39 -16.44
C LEU A 111 7.21 -15.57 -17.74
N HIS A 112 7.42 -14.48 -18.47
CA HIS A 112 8.40 -14.47 -19.56
C HIS A 112 9.83 -14.47 -18.99
N GLU A 113 10.80 -14.98 -19.76
CA GLU A 113 12.18 -15.21 -19.29
C GLU A 113 12.88 -13.95 -18.76
N ALA A 114 12.58 -12.78 -19.34
CA ALA A 114 13.13 -11.48 -18.93
C ALA A 114 12.19 -10.66 -18.03
N GLU A 115 11.02 -11.19 -17.65
CA GLU A 115 10.02 -10.49 -16.85
C GLU A 115 10.43 -10.51 -15.37
N TRP A 116 10.29 -9.35 -14.72
CA TRP A 116 10.53 -9.17 -13.30
C TRP A 116 9.30 -8.56 -12.64
N MET A 117 9.23 -8.67 -11.31
CA MET A 117 8.10 -8.21 -10.52
C MET A 117 8.58 -7.42 -9.30
N GLN A 118 7.79 -6.45 -8.88
CA GLN A 118 7.96 -5.78 -7.60
C GLN A 118 7.31 -6.57 -6.49
N THR A 119 7.85 -6.48 -5.29
CA THR A 119 7.17 -6.91 -4.08
C THR A 119 7.67 -6.13 -2.87
N VAL A 120 6.80 -6.00 -1.87
CA VAL A 120 7.12 -5.33 -0.61
C VAL A 120 6.92 -6.31 0.53
N ILE A 121 7.92 -6.43 1.40
CA ILE A 121 7.90 -7.33 2.55
C ILE A 121 8.12 -6.51 3.82
N LEU A 122 7.17 -6.57 4.76
CA LEU A 122 7.31 -5.97 6.09
C LEU A 122 8.56 -6.52 6.80
N ARG A 123 9.38 -5.65 7.40
CA ARG A 123 10.65 -6.06 8.04
C ARG A 123 10.45 -7.04 9.19
N ASP A 124 9.35 -6.92 9.91
CA ASP A 124 8.99 -7.77 11.05
C ASP A 124 8.43 -9.13 10.61
N ASN A 125 8.23 -9.35 9.31
CA ASN A 125 7.83 -10.66 8.77
C ASN A 125 9.05 -11.57 8.58
N GLY A 126 9.59 -12.09 9.69
CA GLY A 126 10.76 -12.96 9.69
C GLY A 126 10.61 -14.22 8.83
N VAL A 127 9.39 -14.76 8.71
CA VAL A 127 9.11 -15.96 7.89
C VAL A 127 9.34 -15.68 6.40
N SER A 128 8.81 -14.57 5.89
CA SER A 128 9.03 -14.18 4.49
C SER A 128 10.50 -13.81 4.23
N ARG A 129 11.17 -13.13 5.17
CA ARG A 129 12.59 -12.77 5.02
C ARG A 129 13.50 -13.99 4.94
N ASN A 130 13.27 -15.01 5.79
CA ASN A 130 14.06 -16.25 5.75
C ASN A 130 13.84 -17.03 4.45
N THR A 131 12.63 -16.97 3.88
CA THR A 131 12.33 -17.56 2.57
C THR A 131 13.12 -16.86 1.47
N VAL A 132 13.08 -15.53 1.45
CA VAL A 132 13.78 -14.66 0.49
C VAL A 132 15.30 -14.83 0.56
N ALA A 133 15.87 -14.89 1.76
CA ALA A 133 17.31 -15.04 1.97
C ALA A 133 17.86 -16.42 1.59
N SER A 134 17.00 -17.42 1.38
CA SER A 134 17.44 -18.81 1.27
C SER A 134 18.16 -19.17 -0.04
N GLY A 135 18.01 -18.36 -1.12
CA GLY A 135 18.70 -18.57 -2.40
C GLY A 135 18.51 -19.95 -3.04
N ARG A 136 17.46 -20.69 -2.65
CA ARG A 136 17.29 -22.10 -3.00
C ARG A 136 16.93 -22.27 -4.47
N ALA A 137 17.49 -23.31 -5.10
CA ALA A 137 17.21 -23.65 -6.48
C ALA A 137 15.70 -23.75 -6.76
N GLY A 138 15.23 -23.05 -7.79
CA GLY A 138 13.82 -23.03 -8.21
C GLY A 138 12.95 -21.92 -7.60
N LEU A 139 13.48 -21.13 -6.65
CA LEU A 139 12.88 -19.89 -6.19
C LEU A 139 13.36 -18.70 -7.04
N PRO A 140 12.57 -17.62 -7.17
CA PRO A 140 13.07 -16.42 -7.79
C PRO A 140 14.07 -15.72 -6.88
N VAL A 141 14.99 -14.97 -7.46
CA VAL A 141 15.95 -14.15 -6.72
C VAL A 141 15.27 -12.82 -6.38
N TYR A 142 15.37 -12.42 -5.12
CA TYR A 142 14.86 -11.16 -4.61
C TYR A 142 16.03 -10.18 -4.48
N TYR A 143 16.06 -9.19 -5.35
CA TYR A 143 17.07 -8.15 -5.38
C TYR A 143 16.58 -6.95 -4.55
N PRO A 144 17.24 -6.63 -3.42
CA PRO A 144 16.85 -5.48 -2.60
C PRO A 144 16.92 -4.18 -3.41
N PHE A 145 15.87 -3.37 -3.32
CA PHE A 145 15.74 -2.10 -4.04
C PHE A 145 15.15 -1.02 -3.13
N GLY A 146 15.70 -0.90 -1.93
CA GLY A 146 15.39 0.15 -0.97
C GLY A 146 14.43 -0.26 0.15
N THR A 147 14.33 0.62 1.13
CA THR A 147 13.44 0.46 2.28
C THR A 147 12.37 1.54 2.24
N ILE A 148 11.14 1.13 2.55
CA ILE A 148 9.97 1.97 2.69
C ILE A 148 9.73 2.22 4.18
N GLU A 149 9.61 3.49 4.55
CA GLU A 149 9.13 3.94 5.85
C GLU A 149 7.65 4.33 5.72
N THR A 150 6.76 3.55 6.32
CA THR A 150 5.33 3.86 6.43
C THR A 150 5.08 4.61 7.73
N SER A 151 4.52 5.80 7.63
CA SER A 151 4.17 6.68 8.74
C SER A 151 2.67 6.62 9.03
N VAL A 152 2.31 6.18 10.22
CA VAL A 152 0.96 6.32 10.79
C VAL A 152 0.95 7.60 11.60
N ILE A 153 0.52 8.68 10.98
CA ILE A 153 0.51 10.03 11.56
C ILE A 153 -0.79 10.22 12.32
N HIS A 154 -0.68 10.65 13.58
CA HIS A 154 -1.85 10.90 14.41
C HIS A 154 -2.61 12.13 13.93
N THR A 155 -3.93 11.99 13.73
CA THR A 155 -4.81 13.16 13.52
C THR A 155 -4.89 14.00 14.78
N ARG A 156 -5.19 15.29 14.67
CA ARG A 156 -5.21 16.22 15.83
C ARG A 156 -6.34 17.24 15.77
N PRO A 157 -6.85 17.72 16.93
CA PRO A 157 -7.88 18.76 17.01
C PRO A 157 -7.37 20.10 16.51
N GLY A 158 -8.31 20.88 15.99
CA GLY A 158 -8.06 22.23 15.52
C GLY A 158 -8.68 22.50 14.15
N ARG A 159 -8.42 23.72 13.67
CA ARG A 159 -8.70 24.10 12.29
C ARG A 159 -7.37 24.32 11.60
N PHE A 160 -7.19 23.69 10.45
CA PHE A 160 -6.06 23.96 9.58
C PHE A 160 -6.05 25.44 9.17
N ARG A 161 -4.86 26.04 9.13
CA ARG A 161 -4.61 27.38 8.58
C ARG A 161 -3.47 27.26 7.58
N ALA A 162 -3.73 27.67 6.34
CA ALA A 162 -2.69 27.67 5.31
C ALA A 162 -1.58 28.67 5.69
N PRO A 163 -0.30 28.36 5.40
CA PRO A 163 0.78 29.33 5.53
C PRO A 163 0.55 30.57 4.66
N ALA A 164 1.11 31.71 5.07
CA ALA A 164 1.00 32.95 4.32
C ALA A 164 1.50 32.81 2.88
N GLY A 165 0.74 33.34 1.92
CA GLY A 165 1.06 33.24 0.49
C GLY A 165 0.72 31.90 -0.17
N LEU A 166 0.24 30.92 0.60
CA LEU A 166 -0.20 29.62 0.09
C LEU A 166 -1.72 29.46 0.20
N THR A 167 -2.28 28.78 -0.79
CA THR A 167 -3.67 28.29 -0.73
C THR A 167 -3.62 26.77 -0.66
N VAL A 168 -4.38 26.16 0.24
CA VAL A 168 -4.52 24.70 0.35
C VAL A 168 -6.01 24.37 0.43
N ARG A 169 -6.48 23.56 -0.52
CA ARG A 169 -7.91 23.25 -0.69
C ARG A 169 -8.10 21.95 -1.48
N ALA A 170 -9.30 21.39 -1.35
CA ALA A 170 -9.74 20.30 -2.19
C ALA A 170 -9.76 20.70 -3.68
N MET A 171 -9.49 19.73 -4.54
CA MET A 171 -9.55 19.88 -5.99
C MET A 171 -11.00 19.93 -6.46
N THR A 172 -11.22 20.69 -7.53
CA THR A 172 -12.50 20.80 -8.24
C THR A 172 -12.33 20.35 -9.68
N GLY A 173 -13.43 20.20 -10.41
CA GLY A 173 -13.38 19.84 -11.85
C GLY A 173 -12.49 20.77 -12.69
N ALA A 174 -12.41 22.05 -12.32
CA ALA A 174 -11.56 23.04 -13.00
C ALA A 174 -10.05 22.78 -12.80
N ASP A 175 -9.66 22.10 -11.73
CA ASP A 175 -8.25 21.87 -11.38
C ASP A 175 -7.65 20.64 -12.09
N ARG A 176 -8.47 19.85 -12.80
CA ARG A 176 -8.06 18.60 -13.44
C ARG A 176 -6.86 18.77 -14.37
N GLY A 177 -6.83 19.85 -15.15
CA GLY A 177 -5.70 20.15 -16.05
C GLY A 177 -4.40 20.41 -15.29
N ALA A 178 -4.46 21.18 -14.20
CA ALA A 178 -3.29 21.48 -13.37
C ALA A 178 -2.78 20.22 -12.64
N LEU A 179 -3.69 19.37 -12.16
CA LEU A 179 -3.33 18.08 -11.56
C LEU A 179 -2.59 17.19 -12.56
N LEU A 180 -3.15 16.97 -13.75
CA LEU A 180 -2.51 16.17 -14.79
C LEU A 180 -1.13 16.74 -15.18
N ALA A 181 -1.03 18.05 -15.36
CA ALA A 181 0.25 18.68 -15.70
C ALA A 181 1.32 18.50 -14.60
N LEU A 182 0.95 18.51 -13.32
CA LEU A 182 1.87 18.20 -12.23
C LEU A 182 2.31 16.73 -12.26
N LEU A 183 1.36 15.80 -12.45
CA LEU A 183 1.65 14.36 -12.47
C LEU A 183 2.52 13.95 -13.66
N GLU A 184 2.29 14.51 -14.85
CA GLU A 184 3.10 14.27 -16.05
C GLU A 184 4.51 14.85 -15.91
N ARG A 185 4.66 15.96 -15.18
CA ARG A 185 5.97 16.58 -14.97
C ARG A 185 6.80 15.82 -13.94
N GLU A 186 6.20 15.46 -12.80
CA GLU A 186 6.95 14.88 -11.67
C GLU A 186 6.95 13.35 -11.67
N GLY A 187 5.92 12.71 -12.22
CA GLY A 187 5.78 11.25 -12.26
C GLY A 187 6.94 10.54 -12.97
N PRO A 188 7.29 10.91 -14.22
CA PRO A 188 8.39 10.30 -14.95
C PRO A 188 9.74 10.42 -14.24
N ARG A 189 9.93 11.46 -13.39
CA ARG A 189 11.19 11.71 -12.65
C ARG A 189 11.43 10.69 -11.54
N LYS A 190 10.43 9.88 -11.17
CA LYS A 190 10.54 8.83 -10.16
C LYS A 190 10.51 7.45 -10.80
N GLN A 191 11.16 6.48 -10.16
CA GLN A 191 10.91 5.08 -10.47
C GLN A 191 9.59 4.64 -9.84
N PHE A 192 8.80 3.88 -10.57
CA PHE A 192 7.61 3.18 -10.09
C PHE A 192 6.45 4.06 -9.67
N PHE A 193 6.46 5.34 -10.03
CA PHE A 193 5.28 6.19 -9.87
C PHE A 193 4.13 5.59 -10.70
N PRO A 194 2.93 5.36 -10.13
CA PRO A 194 1.84 4.78 -10.88
C PRO A 194 1.40 5.71 -12.01
N ARG A 195 1.11 5.15 -13.18
CA ARG A 195 0.44 5.90 -14.25
C ARG A 195 -1.00 6.14 -13.81
N LEU A 196 -1.37 7.40 -13.57
CA LEU A 196 -2.73 7.76 -13.19
C LEU A 196 -3.44 8.39 -14.41
N ASP A 197 -4.28 7.62 -15.08
CA ASP A 197 -5.18 8.15 -16.10
C ASP A 197 -6.50 8.60 -15.47
N LEU A 198 -6.64 9.91 -15.23
CA LEU A 198 -7.85 10.45 -14.62
C LEU A 198 -9.08 10.37 -15.56
N SER A 199 -8.94 10.05 -16.84
CA SER A 199 -10.09 9.73 -17.71
C SER A 199 -10.83 8.49 -17.22
N GLU A 200 -10.13 7.59 -16.55
CA GLU A 200 -10.66 6.35 -16.02
C GLU A 200 -11.18 6.46 -14.57
N LEU A 201 -11.08 7.65 -13.94
CA LEU A 201 -11.36 7.85 -12.51
C LEU A 201 -12.73 7.32 -12.06
N TYR A 202 -13.75 7.41 -12.91
CA TYR A 202 -15.12 6.98 -12.61
C TYR A 202 -15.57 5.72 -13.37
N SER A 203 -14.71 5.14 -14.21
CA SER A 203 -15.06 3.98 -15.05
C SER A 203 -14.21 2.75 -14.76
N SER A 204 -13.00 2.92 -14.23
CA SER A 204 -12.07 1.82 -13.96
C SER A 204 -12.11 1.36 -12.50
N PRO A 205 -12.15 0.03 -12.24
CA PRO A 205 -12.01 -0.53 -10.90
C PRO A 205 -10.72 -0.08 -10.18
N TYR A 206 -9.68 0.29 -10.93
CA TYR A 206 -8.41 0.78 -10.38
C TYR A 206 -8.56 2.06 -9.55
N PHE A 207 -9.62 2.83 -9.77
CA PHE A 207 -9.94 4.05 -9.03
C PHE A 207 -11.16 3.89 -8.10
N HIS A 208 -11.59 2.66 -7.82
CA HIS A 208 -12.80 2.43 -7.04
C HIS A 208 -12.77 3.12 -5.67
N GLY A 209 -13.78 3.94 -5.39
CA GLY A 209 -13.89 4.69 -4.13
C GLY A 209 -13.09 5.99 -4.09
N LEU A 210 -12.48 6.42 -5.21
CA LEU A 210 -11.84 7.72 -5.35
C LEU A 210 -12.72 8.68 -6.14
N SER A 211 -12.65 9.95 -5.75
CA SER A 211 -13.27 11.08 -6.44
C SER A 211 -12.28 12.22 -6.52
N LEU A 212 -12.44 13.14 -7.48
CA LEU A 212 -11.50 14.26 -7.62
C LEU A 212 -11.43 15.13 -6.35
N GLY A 213 -12.53 15.23 -5.60
CA GLY A 213 -12.59 15.99 -4.35
C GLY A 213 -11.72 15.42 -3.21
N ASP A 214 -11.27 14.18 -3.35
CA ASP A 214 -10.38 13.52 -2.37
C ASP A 214 -8.93 13.99 -2.49
N TRP A 215 -8.56 14.66 -3.60
CA TRP A 215 -7.28 15.31 -3.76
C TRP A 215 -7.30 16.73 -3.18
N VAL A 216 -6.23 17.08 -2.47
CA VAL A 216 -5.96 18.41 -1.93
C VAL A 216 -4.68 18.92 -2.57
N GLY A 217 -4.74 20.13 -3.12
CA GLY A 217 -3.58 20.81 -3.69
C GLY A 217 -3.00 21.85 -2.75
N VAL A 218 -1.75 22.22 -3.02
CA VAL A 218 -1.12 23.44 -2.49
C VAL A 218 -0.74 24.34 -3.65
N TRP A 219 -1.18 25.58 -3.59
CA TRP A 219 -0.98 26.58 -4.63
C TRP A 219 -0.19 27.76 -4.10
N GLN A 220 0.71 28.26 -4.95
CA GLN A 220 1.34 29.56 -4.81
C GLN A 220 0.82 30.45 -5.94
N GLY A 221 -0.03 31.42 -5.59
CA GLY A 221 -0.85 32.13 -6.58
C GLY A 221 -1.75 31.15 -7.34
N THR A 222 -1.63 31.09 -8.66
CA THR A 222 -2.37 30.18 -9.54
C THR A 222 -1.63 28.87 -9.85
N THR A 223 -0.37 28.75 -9.43
CA THR A 223 0.47 27.59 -9.77
C THR A 223 0.31 26.48 -8.74
N LEU A 224 -0.07 25.29 -9.19
CA LEU A 224 -0.12 24.09 -8.35
C LEU A 224 1.31 23.60 -8.06
N LYS A 225 1.69 23.62 -6.79
CA LYS A 225 3.03 23.24 -6.29
C LYS A 225 3.10 21.84 -5.71
N GLY A 226 1.96 21.25 -5.34
CA GLY A 226 1.93 19.89 -4.84
C GLY A 226 0.51 19.39 -4.63
N VAL A 227 0.39 18.07 -4.48
CA VAL A 227 -0.89 17.40 -4.25
C VAL A 227 -0.69 16.20 -3.33
N LEU A 228 -1.73 15.89 -2.57
CA LEU A 228 -1.96 14.58 -1.99
C LEU A 228 -3.44 14.21 -2.15
N GLY A 229 -3.74 12.92 -2.16
CA GLY A 229 -5.10 12.42 -2.06
C GLY A 229 -5.33 11.63 -0.78
N SER A 230 -6.57 11.56 -0.33
CA SER A 230 -6.98 10.76 0.82
C SER A 230 -7.92 9.65 0.40
N TRP A 231 -7.62 8.40 0.74
CA TRP A 231 -8.43 7.25 0.36
C TRP A 231 -8.88 6.47 1.59
N ASN A 232 -10.19 6.51 1.87
CA ASN A 232 -10.78 5.61 2.84
C ASN A 232 -10.96 4.23 2.19
N GLN A 233 -10.17 3.26 2.65
CA GLN A 233 -10.17 1.90 2.12
C GLN A 233 -10.94 0.92 3.01
N SER A 234 -11.74 1.40 3.97
CA SER A 234 -12.48 0.56 4.93
C SER A 234 -13.37 -0.49 4.28
N ASP A 235 -13.79 -0.28 3.04
CA ASP A 235 -14.73 -1.15 2.33
C ASP A 235 -14.02 -2.20 1.46
N ILE A 236 -12.68 -2.29 1.59
CA ILE A 236 -11.80 -3.07 0.71
C ILE A 236 -10.62 -3.68 1.46
N LYS A 237 -10.07 -2.95 2.43
CA LYS A 237 -8.88 -3.32 3.21
C LYS A 237 -9.11 -2.93 4.66
N GLN A 238 -9.31 -3.92 5.52
CA GLN A 238 -9.50 -3.70 6.95
C GLN A 238 -8.32 -4.27 7.73
N THR A 239 -7.95 -3.58 8.80
CA THR A 239 -6.98 -4.09 9.78
C THR A 239 -7.72 -4.37 11.08
N ARG A 240 -8.17 -5.61 11.26
CA ARG A 240 -8.88 -6.04 12.47
C ARG A 240 -7.88 -6.32 13.57
N VAL A 241 -8.16 -5.82 14.76
CA VAL A 241 -7.38 -6.12 15.96
C VAL A 241 -7.95 -7.38 16.60
N ASN A 242 -7.20 -8.46 16.63
CA ASN A 242 -7.65 -9.73 17.23
C ASN A 242 -7.42 -9.73 18.74
N GLY A 243 -6.43 -8.97 19.21
CA GLY A 243 -6.10 -8.86 20.63
C GLY A 243 -4.85 -8.03 20.88
N TYR A 244 -4.70 -7.61 22.13
CA TYR A 244 -3.54 -6.86 22.63
C TYR A 244 -2.66 -7.78 23.47
N ARG A 245 -1.35 -7.50 23.54
CA ARG A 245 -0.44 -8.22 24.44
C ARG A 245 0.12 -7.28 25.50
N GLY A 246 0.24 -7.79 26.73
CA GLY A 246 0.90 -7.11 27.85
C GLY A 246 0.16 -5.85 28.33
N ALA A 247 0.91 -4.85 28.79
CA ALA A 247 0.37 -3.64 29.41
C ALA A 247 -0.57 -2.83 28.48
N LEU A 248 -0.48 -3.01 27.17
CA LEU A 248 -1.29 -2.28 26.20
C LEU A 248 -2.79 -2.59 26.32
N GLU A 249 -3.15 -3.80 26.75
CA GLU A 249 -4.54 -4.21 26.97
C GLU A 249 -5.22 -3.36 28.05
N TRP A 250 -4.53 -3.16 29.18
CA TRP A 250 -5.00 -2.39 30.33
C TRP A 250 -4.90 -0.88 30.13
N LEU A 251 -3.87 -0.41 29.40
CA LEU A 251 -3.68 1.03 29.14
C LEU A 251 -4.58 1.58 28.03
N ARG A 252 -5.17 0.71 27.21
CA ARG A 252 -6.07 1.09 26.10
C ARG A 252 -7.17 2.10 26.46
N PRO A 253 -8.00 1.90 27.50
CA PRO A 253 -9.05 2.86 27.85
C PRO A 253 -8.49 4.24 28.20
N LEU A 254 -7.38 4.29 28.95
CA LEU A 254 -6.72 5.54 29.31
C LEU A 254 -6.16 6.26 28.08
N LEU A 255 -5.47 5.52 27.19
CA LEU A 255 -4.94 6.06 25.94
C LEU A 255 -6.06 6.63 25.05
N ASN A 256 -7.17 5.91 24.93
CA ASN A 256 -8.33 6.36 24.15
C ASN A 256 -9.02 7.60 24.76
N ALA A 257 -9.10 7.69 26.09
CA ALA A 257 -9.73 8.83 26.78
C ALA A 257 -8.99 10.16 26.54
N THR A 258 -7.68 10.12 26.32
CA THR A 258 -6.86 11.31 26.04
C THR A 258 -6.92 11.79 24.57
N ARG A 259 -7.49 10.98 23.66
CA ARG A 259 -7.52 11.25 22.22
C ARG A 259 -8.25 12.54 21.82
N PRO A 260 -9.44 12.88 22.39
CA PRO A 260 -10.15 14.09 21.97
C PRO A 260 -9.33 15.38 22.16
N LEU A 261 -8.38 15.38 23.11
CA LEU A 261 -7.53 16.51 23.44
C LEU A 261 -6.18 16.47 22.71
N HIS A 262 -5.56 15.28 22.61
CA HIS A 262 -4.19 15.13 22.09
C HIS A 262 -4.10 14.49 20.71
N GLY A 263 -5.24 14.15 20.10
CA GLY A 263 -5.27 13.34 18.90
C GLY A 263 -4.77 11.90 19.13
N GLY A 264 -4.59 11.15 18.04
CA GLY A 264 -4.01 9.80 18.10
C GLY A 264 -4.84 8.70 17.49
N LEU A 265 -4.16 7.59 17.17
CA LEU A 265 -4.79 6.36 16.72
C LEU A 265 -5.68 5.81 17.84
N ARG A 266 -6.99 5.67 17.57
CA ARG A 266 -7.90 4.96 18.47
C ARG A 266 -7.52 3.48 18.47
N LEU A 267 -7.32 2.93 19.66
CA LEU A 267 -7.07 1.51 19.87
C LEU A 267 -8.42 0.81 20.08
N PRO A 268 -8.97 0.14 19.05
CA PRO A 268 -10.33 -0.40 19.09
C PRO A 268 -10.43 -1.63 20.00
N ALA A 269 -11.63 -2.14 20.27
CA ALA A 269 -11.77 -3.41 21.01
C ALA A 269 -11.22 -4.59 20.19
N PRO A 270 -10.79 -5.69 20.83
CA PRO A 270 -10.58 -6.94 20.12
C PRO A 270 -11.83 -7.30 19.29
N GLY A 271 -11.62 -7.68 18.04
CA GLY A 271 -12.69 -7.90 17.07
C GLY A 271 -13.12 -6.66 16.29
N GLU A 272 -12.63 -5.45 16.60
CA GLU A 272 -12.92 -4.23 15.83
C GLU A 272 -11.73 -3.83 14.93
N CYS A 273 -11.98 -2.96 13.95
CA CYS A 273 -10.98 -2.50 12.99
C CYS A 273 -10.31 -1.18 13.42
N LEU A 274 -9.03 -1.04 13.08
CA LEU A 274 -8.35 0.26 13.14
C LEU A 274 -9.00 1.26 12.19
N SER A 275 -9.21 2.50 12.63
CA SER A 275 -9.72 3.59 11.79
C SER A 275 -8.60 4.55 11.40
N PHE A 276 -8.22 4.49 10.13
CA PHE A 276 -7.26 5.38 9.50
C PHE A 276 -7.63 5.59 8.03
N VAL A 277 -7.13 6.67 7.45
CA VAL A 277 -7.22 6.94 6.00
C VAL A 277 -5.82 6.82 5.40
N THR A 278 -5.72 6.23 4.21
CA THR A 278 -4.43 6.11 3.52
C THR A 278 -4.28 7.27 2.54
N LEU A 279 -3.15 7.95 2.60
CA LEU A 279 -2.79 9.00 1.66
C LEU A 279 -2.20 8.38 0.39
N HIS A 280 -2.49 8.99 -0.74
CA HIS A 280 -1.97 8.58 -2.05
C HIS A 280 -1.55 9.78 -2.89
N THR A 281 -0.86 9.52 -4.01
CA THR A 281 -0.42 10.54 -4.96
C THR A 281 0.33 11.69 -4.26
N LEU A 282 1.30 11.37 -3.41
CA LEU A 282 2.09 12.38 -2.70
C LEU A 282 3.16 12.93 -3.64
N VAL A 283 2.83 14.03 -4.32
CA VAL A 283 3.66 14.63 -5.37
C VAL A 283 3.81 16.12 -5.13
N THR A 284 5.04 16.62 -5.20
CA THR A 284 5.34 18.05 -5.13
C THR A 284 6.29 18.45 -6.24
N GLU A 285 6.25 19.72 -6.61
CA GLU A 285 7.18 20.32 -7.54
C GLU A 285 8.62 20.09 -7.04
N ASN A 286 9.47 19.54 -7.92
CA ASN A 286 10.85 19.21 -7.62
C ASN A 286 11.07 18.28 -6.42
N ASN A 287 10.04 17.51 -6.04
CA ASN A 287 10.08 16.62 -4.89
C ASN A 287 10.43 17.34 -3.57
N ASP A 288 10.04 18.61 -3.46
CA ASP A 288 10.35 19.46 -2.31
C ASP A 288 9.39 19.21 -1.13
N PRO A 289 9.89 18.87 0.07
CA PRO A 289 9.09 18.66 1.26
C PRO A 289 8.29 19.88 1.71
N GLN A 290 8.74 21.11 1.41
CA GLN A 290 8.09 22.34 1.87
C GLN A 290 6.63 22.44 1.39
N TRP A 291 6.33 21.89 0.22
CA TRP A 291 4.99 21.84 -0.35
C TRP A 291 4.13 20.73 0.25
N LEU A 292 4.75 19.66 0.75
CA LEU A 292 4.03 18.53 1.32
C LEU A 292 3.61 18.76 2.78
N VAL A 293 4.40 19.50 3.56
CA VAL A 293 4.08 19.84 4.96
C VAL A 293 2.68 20.46 5.12
N PRO A 294 2.29 21.53 4.40
CA PRO A 294 0.96 22.12 4.57
C PRO A 294 -0.18 21.21 4.10
N LEU A 295 0.09 20.31 3.14
CA LEU A 295 -0.88 19.30 2.70
C LEU A 295 -1.11 18.25 3.80
N LEU A 296 -0.05 17.72 4.41
CA LEU A 296 -0.14 16.78 5.53
C LEU A 296 -0.82 17.43 6.74
N GLU A 297 -0.50 18.69 7.02
CA GLU A 297 -1.18 19.49 8.03
C GLU A 297 -2.68 19.59 7.77
N HIS A 298 -3.08 19.87 6.53
CA HIS A 298 -4.48 19.85 6.15
C HIS A 298 -5.13 18.48 6.40
N ALA A 299 -4.48 17.39 5.99
CA ALA A 299 -5.01 16.03 6.14
C ALA A 299 -5.21 15.62 7.61
N VAL A 300 -4.26 15.92 8.50
CA VAL A 300 -4.37 15.53 9.93
C VAL A 300 -5.51 16.24 10.66
N HIS A 301 -5.88 17.45 10.22
CA HIS A 301 -7.01 18.21 10.77
C HIS A 301 -8.32 17.80 10.12
N ALA A 302 -8.35 17.65 8.79
CA ALA A 302 -9.55 17.31 8.03
C ALA A 302 -10.13 15.95 8.45
N HIS A 303 -9.27 14.96 8.68
CA HIS A 303 -9.70 13.58 8.97
C HIS A 303 -9.87 13.25 10.45
N HIS A 304 -9.66 14.20 11.36
CA HIS A 304 -9.66 13.88 12.79
C HIS A 304 -11.02 13.38 13.31
N ARG A 305 -12.11 13.96 12.80
CA ARG A 305 -13.47 13.61 13.24
C ARG A 305 -13.76 12.13 12.97
N ASP A 306 -13.33 11.64 11.81
CA ASP A 306 -13.70 10.32 11.30
C ASP A 306 -12.62 9.25 11.54
N HIS A 307 -11.35 9.67 11.55
CA HIS A 307 -10.20 8.77 11.58
C HIS A 307 -9.19 9.11 12.69
N GLY A 308 -8.54 8.07 13.24
CA GLY A 308 -7.49 8.20 14.26
C GLY A 308 -6.12 8.60 13.72
N ALA A 309 -5.87 8.30 12.45
CA ALA A 309 -4.59 8.52 11.81
C ALA A 309 -4.75 8.70 10.30
N VAL A 310 -3.76 9.35 9.71
CA VAL A 310 -3.50 9.33 8.27
C VAL A 310 -2.23 8.51 8.02
N VAL A 311 -2.22 7.70 6.97
CA VAL A 311 -1.10 6.79 6.66
C VAL A 311 -0.46 7.20 5.34
N CYS A 312 0.85 7.41 5.32
CA CYS A 312 1.63 7.62 4.10
C CYS A 312 2.95 6.86 4.19
N GLY A 313 3.71 6.77 3.10
CA GLY A 313 5.04 6.19 3.18
C GLY A 313 5.95 6.69 2.07
N PHE A 314 7.24 6.56 2.33
CA PHE A 314 8.30 7.04 1.47
C PHE A 314 9.44 6.05 1.47
N PHE A 315 10.18 5.99 0.37
CA PHE A 315 11.49 5.36 0.42
C PHE A 315 12.42 6.14 1.33
N THR A 316 13.36 5.46 1.99
CA THR A 316 14.31 6.08 2.92
C THR A 316 15.27 7.08 2.27
N GLN A 317 15.34 7.09 0.94
CA GLN A 317 16.12 8.05 0.17
C GLN A 317 15.26 9.19 -0.42
N ASP A 318 13.93 9.14 -0.27
CA ASP A 318 13.03 10.17 -0.79
C ASP A 318 13.05 11.42 0.14
N PRO A 319 13.44 12.61 -0.37
CA PRO A 319 13.35 13.87 0.35
C PRO A 319 12.00 14.14 1.01
N LEU A 320 10.89 13.72 0.39
CA LEU A 320 9.53 13.96 0.92
C LEU A 320 9.30 13.34 2.30
N ARG A 321 10.10 12.34 2.68
CA ARG A 321 10.10 11.81 4.05
C ARG A 321 10.39 12.89 5.09
N ASP A 322 11.08 13.97 4.74
CA ASP A 322 11.37 15.04 5.70
C ASP A 322 10.12 15.82 6.10
N ALA A 323 9.10 15.84 5.25
CA ALA A 323 7.81 16.50 5.53
C ALA A 323 7.08 15.86 6.72
N VAL A 324 7.27 14.57 6.98
CA VAL A 324 6.57 13.84 8.05
C VAL A 324 7.30 13.87 9.40
N ARG A 325 8.54 14.39 9.46
CA ARG A 325 9.36 14.39 10.69
C ARG A 325 8.76 15.23 11.82
N GLY A 326 8.10 16.34 11.49
CA GLY A 326 7.47 17.24 12.47
C GLY A 326 6.19 16.68 13.12
N PHE A 327 5.68 15.54 12.64
CA PHE A 327 4.42 14.99 13.08
C PHE A 327 4.59 13.90 14.14
N ARG A 328 3.66 13.86 15.11
CA ARG A 328 3.54 12.73 16.04
C ARG A 328 3.06 11.51 15.26
N ARG A 329 3.92 10.50 15.14
CA ARG A 329 3.66 9.32 14.29
C ARG A 329 4.22 8.03 14.86
N ARG A 330 3.72 6.91 14.35
CA ARG A 330 4.37 5.59 14.45
C ARG A 330 4.93 5.22 13.08
N THR A 331 6.08 4.56 13.06
CA THR A 331 6.75 4.15 11.82
C THR A 331 6.75 2.63 11.71
N LEU A 332 6.45 2.13 10.53
CA LEU A 332 6.69 0.74 10.13
C LEU A 332 7.69 0.72 8.99
N PHE A 333 8.52 -0.31 8.93
CA PHE A 333 9.50 -0.46 7.86
C PHE A 333 9.20 -1.70 7.03
N SER A 334 9.30 -1.54 5.72
CA SER A 334 9.22 -2.63 4.75
C SER A 334 10.41 -2.54 3.81
N ASP A 335 10.83 -3.68 3.28
CA ASP A 335 11.85 -3.72 2.24
C ASP A 335 11.18 -3.99 0.89
N HIS A 336 11.58 -3.21 -0.11
CA HIS A 336 11.14 -3.35 -1.49
C HIS A 336 12.15 -4.20 -2.26
N TYR A 337 11.64 -5.14 -3.05
CA TYR A 337 12.46 -6.03 -3.84
C TYR A 337 12.01 -6.02 -5.29
N LEU A 338 12.99 -6.11 -6.18
CA LEU A 338 12.77 -6.54 -7.55
C LEU A 338 13.03 -8.03 -7.61
N VAL A 339 12.11 -8.78 -8.19
CA VAL A 339 12.13 -10.24 -8.14
C VAL A 339 12.14 -10.78 -9.56
N SER A 340 13.09 -11.66 -9.85
CA SER A 340 13.30 -12.23 -11.19
C SER A 340 13.71 -13.70 -11.09
N TYR A 341 13.30 -14.51 -12.06
CA TYR A 341 13.84 -15.87 -12.24
C TYR A 341 15.07 -15.90 -13.17
N GLY A 342 15.30 -14.81 -13.89
CA GLY A 342 16.46 -14.61 -14.76
C GLY A 342 17.42 -13.60 -14.15
N GLU A 343 17.88 -12.67 -14.98
CA GLU A 343 18.87 -11.66 -14.60
C GLU A 343 18.37 -10.67 -13.54
N ASP A 344 19.34 -10.04 -12.86
CA ASP A 344 19.11 -8.90 -11.99
C ASP A 344 18.54 -7.72 -12.80
N PRO A 345 17.34 -7.21 -12.47
CA PRO A 345 16.76 -6.09 -13.20
C PRO A 345 17.37 -4.73 -12.81
N ARG A 346 18.08 -4.62 -11.68
CA ARG A 346 18.58 -3.33 -11.15
C ARG A 346 19.52 -2.58 -12.10
N PRO A 347 20.45 -3.22 -12.84
CA PRO A 347 21.30 -2.52 -13.81
C PRO A 347 20.53 -1.84 -14.95
N ARG A 348 19.28 -2.23 -15.21
CA ARG A 348 18.41 -1.63 -16.23
C ARG A 348 17.75 -0.33 -15.73
N LEU A 349 17.89 0.01 -14.45
CA LEU A 349 17.25 1.17 -13.83
C LEU A 349 18.25 2.32 -13.66
N GLN A 350 17.82 3.51 -14.06
CA GLN A 350 18.55 4.75 -13.86
C GLN A 350 18.71 5.05 -12.36
N PRO A 351 19.95 5.17 -11.84
CA PRO A 351 20.22 5.25 -10.41
C PRO A 351 19.91 6.63 -9.79
N ASP A 352 19.82 7.68 -10.62
CA ASP A 352 19.47 9.05 -10.22
C ASP A 352 17.97 9.23 -9.95
N ARG A 353 17.13 8.31 -10.41
CA ARG A 353 15.69 8.36 -10.18
C ARG A 353 15.30 7.70 -8.87
N ILE A 354 14.69 8.49 -8.00
CA ILE A 354 14.22 8.04 -6.69
C ILE A 354 12.99 7.14 -6.88
N PRO A 355 12.91 5.97 -6.21
CA PRO A 355 11.72 5.15 -6.25
C PRO A 355 10.57 5.78 -5.45
N TYR A 356 9.37 5.66 -6.00
CA TYR A 356 8.10 6.04 -5.40
C TYR A 356 7.38 4.80 -4.87
N VAL A 357 6.66 4.97 -3.76
CA VAL A 357 5.79 3.95 -3.19
C VAL A 357 4.39 4.52 -3.04
N GLU A 358 3.40 3.83 -3.60
CA GLU A 358 1.99 4.16 -3.40
C GLU A 358 1.42 3.28 -2.29
N VAL A 359 1.50 3.74 -1.03
CA VAL A 359 1.10 2.92 0.15
C VAL A 359 -0.36 2.47 0.07
N ALA A 360 -1.23 3.29 -0.52
CA ALA A 360 -2.64 2.93 -0.75
C ALA A 360 -2.82 1.74 -1.72
N ARG A 361 -1.80 1.39 -2.51
CA ARG A 361 -1.81 0.30 -3.49
C ARG A 361 -0.77 -0.78 -3.17
N LEU A 362 -0.43 -0.96 -1.89
CA LEU A 362 0.47 -2.01 -1.41
C LEU A 362 -0.25 -3.27 -0.94
#